data_AF-A0AAF0V9T5-F1
#
_entry.id   AF-A0AAF0V9T5-F1
#
_cell.length_a   1.000
_cell.length_b   1.000
_cell.length_c   1.000
_cell.angle_alpha   90.00
_cell.angle_beta   90.00
_cell.angle_gamma   90.00
#
_symmetry.space_group_name_H-M   'P 1'
#
loop_
_entity.id
_entity.type
_entity.pdbx_description
1 polymer ?
#
loop_
_entity_poly.entity_id
_entity_poly.type
_entity_poly.pdbx_seq_one_letter_code
_entity_poly.pdbx_strand_id
1 'polypeptide(L)'
;MDNSRANLLEEAVGISKGGRVVVVEDCVETSGAFVLHHFLKRSLYPDTSDVVIFIAFAHPFSHYERILRKMGCNLTVHRKTHRFVFLDMLTLECPDRNGKETRQDGLLALYGEIEKAVEIYSSLEGSRTITIMIDDISLIEVAANGLSNHVLDFLHYCYTLKAKYGCSFVTLNHEDIYSSANTLPLILQPEYLADVIIKAEPLATGLASDVHGQLTVLNKGSVCDLGDSSSKVRNFHFRVKENIVDYFYPGTQT
;
A
#
# COMPACT_ATOMS: atom_id res chain seq x y z
N MET A 1 23.97 1.74 18.27
CA MET A 1 23.76 0.28 18.20
C MET A 1 22.38 0.00 18.77
N ASP A 2 21.33 0.28 17.99
CA ASP A 2 19.98 -0.20 18.31
C ASP A 2 19.66 -1.30 17.32
N ASN A 3 19.75 -2.52 17.80
CA ASN A 3 19.34 -3.72 17.10
C ASN A 3 17.80 -3.64 16.99
N SER A 4 17.31 -3.03 15.90
CA SER A 4 15.87 -2.86 15.62
C SER A 4 15.21 -4.23 15.60
N ARG A 5 14.64 -4.65 16.74
CA ARG A 5 13.72 -5.79 16.79
C ARG A 5 12.65 -5.55 15.72
N ALA A 6 12.53 -6.49 14.78
CA ALA A 6 11.45 -6.47 13.82
C ALA A 6 10.13 -6.36 14.60
N ASN A 7 9.32 -5.36 14.27
CA ASN A 7 8.03 -5.16 14.91
C ASN A 7 7.09 -6.34 14.56
N LEU A 8 6.03 -6.60 15.32
CA LEU A 8 5.16 -7.78 15.07
C LEU A 8 4.61 -7.81 13.64
N LEU A 9 4.30 -6.64 13.07
CA LEU A 9 3.91 -6.48 11.67
C LEU A 9 5.01 -6.93 10.71
N GLU A 10 6.26 -6.55 10.97
CA GLU A 10 7.42 -6.93 10.15
C GLU A 10 7.65 -8.44 10.17
N GLU A 11 7.52 -9.04 11.34
CA GLU A 11 7.65 -10.48 11.51
C GLU A 11 6.51 -11.24 10.79
N ALA A 12 5.30 -10.69 10.81
CA ALA A 12 4.13 -11.29 10.19
C ALA A 12 4.15 -11.20 8.65
N VAL A 13 4.55 -10.05 8.10
CA VAL A 13 4.74 -9.88 6.66
C VAL A 13 5.93 -10.74 6.21
N GLY A 14 7.01 -10.79 6.99
CA GLY A 14 8.21 -11.55 6.67
C GLY A 14 9.06 -10.87 5.58
N ILE A 15 10.35 -11.18 5.58
CA ILE A 15 11.32 -10.64 4.61
C ILE A 15 11.42 -11.64 3.45
N SER A 16 10.99 -11.29 2.22
CA SER A 16 11.34 -12.08 1.02
C SER A 16 12.35 -11.34 0.16
N LYS A 17 13.18 -12.12 -0.53
CA LYS A 17 14.00 -11.66 -1.65
C LYS A 17 13.15 -11.73 -2.91
N GLY A 18 12.31 -10.71 -3.14
CA GLY A 18 11.45 -10.63 -4.32
C GLY A 18 10.33 -9.61 -4.13
N GLY A 19 9.87 -9.00 -5.22
CA GLY A 19 8.76 -8.06 -5.20
C GLY A 19 7.50 -8.72 -4.62
N ARG A 20 6.90 -8.11 -3.61
CA ARG A 20 5.67 -8.59 -2.97
C ARG A 20 4.49 -7.71 -3.32
N VAL A 21 3.32 -8.31 -3.44
CA VAL A 21 2.03 -7.62 -3.48
C VAL A 21 1.41 -7.66 -2.09
N VAL A 22 1.27 -6.50 -1.46
CA VAL A 22 0.64 -6.32 -0.16
C VAL A 22 -0.64 -5.53 -0.35
N VAL A 23 -1.76 -6.10 0.08
CA VAL A 23 -3.05 -5.41 0.11
C VAL A 23 -3.39 -5.12 1.57
N VAL A 24 -3.67 -3.86 1.86
CA VAL A 24 -4.17 -3.39 3.15
C VAL A 24 -5.66 -3.16 2.99
N GLU A 25 -6.44 -3.83 3.82
CA GLU A 25 -7.88 -3.66 3.89
C GLU A 25 -8.22 -3.00 5.21
N ASP A 26 -9.09 -2.01 5.17
CA ASP A 26 -9.58 -1.32 6.35
C ASP A 26 -11.06 -0.98 6.18
N CYS A 27 -11.63 -0.35 7.20
CA CYS A 27 -13.00 0.13 7.17
C CYS A 27 -13.09 1.54 7.75
N VAL A 28 -14.23 2.20 7.56
CA VAL A 28 -14.49 3.55 8.08
C VAL A 28 -14.31 3.63 9.59
N GLU A 29 -14.69 2.57 10.32
CA GLU A 29 -14.53 2.52 11.77
C GLU A 29 -13.06 2.40 12.22
N THR A 30 -12.18 1.82 11.39
CA THR A 30 -10.79 1.55 11.76
C THR A 30 -9.89 1.70 10.55
N SER A 31 -9.18 2.82 10.45
CA SER A 31 -8.28 3.10 9.33
C SER A 31 -6.98 2.29 9.36
N GLY A 32 -6.60 1.73 8.22
CA GLY A 32 -5.36 1.03 7.94
C GLY A 32 -4.26 1.91 7.36
N ALA A 33 -4.49 3.21 7.16
CA ALA A 33 -3.52 4.13 6.54
C ALA A 33 -2.17 4.19 7.27
N PHE A 34 -2.14 3.93 8.58
CA PHE A 34 -0.90 3.85 9.35
C PHE A 34 0.05 2.73 8.86
N VAL A 35 -0.48 1.67 8.25
CA VAL A 35 0.30 0.58 7.67
C VAL A 35 1.08 1.07 6.45
N LEU A 36 0.46 1.92 5.60
CA LEU A 36 1.15 2.56 4.48
C LEU A 36 2.29 3.46 4.97
N HIS A 37 2.04 4.28 6.00
CA HIS A 37 3.07 5.12 6.61
C HIS A 37 4.23 4.30 7.18
N HIS A 38 3.95 3.15 7.79
CA HIS A 38 4.95 2.22 8.27
C HIS A 38 5.82 1.68 7.12
N PHE A 39 5.21 1.22 6.02
CA PHE A 39 5.95 0.77 4.83
C PHE A 39 6.76 1.89 4.18
N LEU A 40 6.22 3.12 4.08
CA LEU A 40 6.97 4.29 3.60
C LEU A 40 8.22 4.55 4.44
N LYS A 41 8.08 4.60 5.77
CA LYS A 41 9.20 4.81 6.67
C LYS A 41 10.26 3.72 6.54
N ARG A 42 9.84 2.46 6.38
CA ARG A 42 10.74 1.32 6.19
C ARG A 42 11.49 1.41 4.87
N SER A 43 10.80 1.60 3.75
CA SER A 43 11.43 1.64 2.42
C SER A 43 12.37 2.85 2.28
N LEU A 44 12.09 3.94 2.98
CA LEU A 44 12.92 5.15 2.98
C LEU A 44 13.98 5.17 4.09
N TYR A 45 14.22 4.04 4.76
CA TYR A 45 15.23 3.97 5.80
C TYR A 45 16.63 4.33 5.21
N PRO A 46 17.51 5.04 5.96
CA PRO A 46 18.77 5.54 5.41
C PRO A 46 19.70 4.45 4.87
N ASP A 47 19.66 3.25 5.45
CA ASP A 47 20.54 2.14 5.08
C ASP A 47 20.07 1.36 3.84
N THR A 48 18.91 1.70 3.28
CA THR A 48 18.40 1.09 2.03
C THR A 48 18.63 2.03 0.85
N SER A 49 18.79 1.46 -0.35
CA SER A 49 18.78 2.20 -1.62
C SER A 49 17.42 2.14 -2.33
N ASP A 50 16.38 1.74 -1.59
CA ASP A 50 15.05 1.52 -2.14
C ASP A 50 14.39 2.82 -2.59
N VAL A 51 13.52 2.67 -3.58
CA VAL A 51 12.75 3.75 -4.20
C VAL A 51 11.27 3.47 -4.00
N VAL A 52 10.52 4.50 -3.61
CA VAL A 52 9.06 4.43 -3.53
C VAL A 52 8.43 5.37 -4.55
N ILE A 53 7.50 4.83 -5.34
CA ILE A 53 6.58 5.57 -6.20
C ILE A 53 5.24 5.57 -5.49
N PHE A 54 4.87 6.70 -4.90
CA PHE A 54 3.65 6.87 -4.13
C PHE A 54 2.60 7.60 -4.97
N ILE A 55 1.45 6.97 -5.15
CA ILE A 55 0.32 7.45 -5.94
C ILE A 55 -0.76 7.86 -4.94
N ALA A 56 -1.08 9.15 -4.92
CA ALA A 56 -1.92 9.75 -3.91
C ALA A 56 -3.27 10.21 -4.49
N PHE A 57 -4.33 9.47 -4.20
CA PHE A 57 -5.71 9.81 -4.52
C PHE A 57 -6.46 10.44 -3.34
N ALA A 58 -6.03 10.22 -2.09
CA ALA A 58 -6.77 10.66 -0.91
C ALA A 58 -6.32 12.03 -0.38
N HIS A 59 -5.00 12.28 -0.35
CA HIS A 59 -4.45 13.47 0.32
C HIS A 59 -3.27 14.12 -0.42
N PRO A 60 -3.04 15.44 -0.23
CA PRO A 60 -1.91 16.12 -0.85
C PRO A 60 -0.59 15.76 -0.17
N PHE A 61 0.54 16.00 -0.83
CA PHE A 61 1.89 15.70 -0.31
C PHE A 61 2.14 16.22 1.12
N SER A 62 1.62 17.40 1.46
CA SER A 62 1.80 18.03 2.78
C SER A 62 1.18 17.21 3.91
N HIS A 63 0.14 16.42 3.64
CA HIS A 63 -0.46 15.51 4.60
C HIS A 63 0.53 14.42 4.99
N TYR A 64 1.05 13.69 4.00
CA TYR A 64 2.00 12.61 4.19
C TYR A 64 3.33 13.09 4.77
N GLU A 65 3.84 14.24 4.32
CA GLU A 65 5.05 14.85 4.87
C GLU A 65 4.91 15.10 6.37
N ARG A 66 3.77 15.67 6.80
CA ARG A 66 3.54 15.99 8.21
C ARG A 66 3.50 14.75 9.08
N ILE A 67 2.88 13.67 8.62
CA ILE A 67 2.78 12.40 9.36
C ILE A 67 4.15 11.73 9.44
N LEU A 68 4.81 11.53 8.29
CA LEU A 68 6.11 10.85 8.25
C LEU A 68 7.18 11.63 9.02
N ARG A 69 7.11 12.98 9.01
CA ARG A 69 8.02 13.81 9.80
C ARG A 69 7.88 13.58 11.31
N LYS A 70 6.65 13.39 11.81
CA LYS A 70 6.41 12.99 13.22
C LYS A 70 7.00 11.61 13.52
N MET A 71 6.94 10.71 12.55
CA MET A 71 7.57 9.39 12.66
C MET A 71 9.10 9.41 12.45
N GLY A 72 9.72 10.58 12.26
CA GLY A 72 11.16 10.73 12.08
C GLY A 72 11.67 10.55 10.65
N CYS A 73 10.79 10.60 9.64
CA CYS A 73 11.14 10.47 8.22
C CYS A 73 10.80 11.75 7.45
N ASN A 74 11.78 12.34 6.76
CA ASN A 74 11.59 13.58 6.00
C ASN A 74 11.43 13.29 4.50
N LEU A 75 10.18 13.21 4.02
CA LEU A 75 9.87 12.92 2.62
C LEU A 75 10.47 13.95 1.63
N THR A 76 10.65 15.20 2.05
CA THR A 76 11.23 16.24 1.19
C THR A 76 12.69 15.96 0.87
N VAL A 77 13.45 15.40 1.82
CA VAL A 77 14.83 14.97 1.59
C VAL A 77 14.85 13.80 0.60
N HIS A 78 14.02 12.78 0.82
CA HIS A 78 13.96 11.61 -0.08
C HIS A 78 13.48 11.95 -1.49
N ARG A 79 12.63 12.97 -1.63
CA ARG A 79 12.22 13.50 -2.94
C ARG A 79 13.38 14.19 -3.68
N LYS A 80 14.21 14.96 -2.96
CA LYS A 80 15.42 15.59 -3.53
C LYS A 80 16.50 14.56 -3.88
N THR A 81 16.60 13.47 -3.14
CA THR A 81 17.55 12.38 -3.44
C THR A 81 16.99 11.36 -4.45
N HIS A 82 15.86 11.64 -5.10
CA HIS A 82 15.21 10.74 -6.06
C HIS A 82 14.93 9.33 -5.52
N ARG A 83 14.67 9.21 -4.20
CA ARG A 83 14.23 7.96 -3.55
C ARG A 83 12.72 7.91 -3.31
N PHE A 84 12.05 9.04 -3.41
CA PHE A 84 10.60 9.17 -3.25
C PHE A 84 10.01 9.96 -4.42
N VAL A 85 9.18 9.30 -5.22
CA VAL A 85 8.38 9.91 -6.28
C VAL A 85 6.95 10.01 -5.78
N PHE A 86 6.38 11.22 -5.81
CA PHE A 86 5.00 11.47 -5.41
C PHE A 86 4.20 11.88 -6.63
N LEU A 87 3.16 11.11 -6.94
CA LEU A 87 2.21 11.35 -8.01
C LEU A 87 0.90 11.81 -7.36
N ASP A 88 0.56 13.09 -7.57
CA ASP A 88 -0.64 13.71 -7.02
C ASP A 88 -1.83 13.48 -7.97
N MET A 89 -2.77 12.64 -7.55
CA MET A 89 -3.93 12.22 -8.34
C MET A 89 -5.24 12.81 -7.81
N LEU A 90 -5.19 13.79 -6.90
CA LEU A 90 -6.37 14.43 -6.31
C LEU A 90 -7.31 15.07 -7.34
N THR A 91 -6.74 15.54 -8.46
CA THR A 91 -7.47 16.21 -9.54
C THR A 91 -7.54 15.35 -10.79
N LEU A 92 -7.28 14.04 -10.68
CA LEU A 92 -7.34 13.14 -11.82
C LEU A 92 -8.81 12.87 -12.16
N GLU A 93 -9.21 13.24 -13.38
CA GLU A 93 -10.54 12.95 -13.92
C GLU A 93 -10.38 12.25 -15.27
N CYS A 94 -10.94 11.05 -15.42
CA CYS A 94 -11.02 10.39 -16.72
C CYS A 94 -12.13 11.03 -17.58
N PRO A 95 -11.87 11.31 -18.87
CA PRO A 95 -12.86 11.94 -19.74
C PRO A 95 -14.08 11.03 -19.96
N ASP A 96 -15.29 11.60 -19.86
CA ASP A 96 -16.53 10.93 -20.25
C ASP A 96 -16.52 10.58 -21.73
N ARG A 97 -16.83 9.31 -22.08
CA ARG A 97 -16.91 8.80 -23.47
C ARG A 97 -17.89 9.56 -24.39
N ASN A 98 -18.64 10.55 -23.88
CA ASN A 98 -19.59 11.35 -24.65
C ASN A 98 -19.00 12.61 -25.32
N GLY A 99 -17.75 12.98 -25.03
CA GLY A 99 -17.08 14.12 -25.67
C GLY A 99 -16.16 13.71 -26.80
N LYS A 100 -16.43 14.19 -28.03
CA LYS A 100 -15.44 14.19 -29.11
C LYS A 100 -14.25 15.06 -28.70
N GLU A 101 -13.20 14.48 -28.14
CA GLU A 101 -11.82 15.00 -28.18
C GLU A 101 -10.82 14.00 -27.58
N THR A 102 -9.68 13.89 -28.25
CA THR A 102 -8.50 13.06 -27.97
C THR A 102 -7.78 13.44 -26.66
N ARG A 103 -8.47 13.38 -25.51
CA ARG A 103 -7.79 13.38 -24.21
C ARG A 103 -7.41 11.95 -23.86
N GLN A 104 -6.11 11.71 -23.66
CA GLN A 104 -5.60 10.41 -23.17
C GLN A 104 -6.39 10.02 -21.91
N ASP A 105 -6.79 8.75 -21.83
CA ASP A 105 -7.38 8.16 -20.64
C ASP A 105 -6.46 8.47 -19.44
N GLY A 106 -6.98 9.13 -18.40
CA GLY A 106 -6.19 9.65 -17.29
C GLY A 106 -5.40 8.55 -16.57
N LEU A 107 -6.00 7.36 -16.46
CA LEU A 107 -5.35 6.18 -15.89
C LEU A 107 -4.25 5.61 -16.80
N LEU A 108 -4.43 5.70 -18.13
CA LEU A 108 -3.40 5.29 -19.08
C LEU A 108 -2.19 6.23 -19.04
N ALA A 109 -2.43 7.53 -18.93
CA ALA A 109 -1.37 8.52 -18.74
C ALA A 109 -0.61 8.27 -17.44
N LEU A 110 -1.33 8.03 -16.34
CA LEU A 110 -0.75 7.68 -15.04
C LEU A 110 0.10 6.40 -15.13
N TYR A 111 -0.42 5.33 -15.74
CA TYR A 111 0.35 4.11 -15.97
C TYR A 111 1.64 4.39 -16.75
N GLY A 112 1.56 5.20 -17.81
CA GLY A 112 2.73 5.59 -18.58
C GLY A 112 3.78 6.36 -17.78
N GLU A 113 3.37 7.18 -16.81
CA GLU A 113 4.28 7.85 -15.88
C GLU A 113 4.93 6.86 -14.89
N ILE A 114 4.15 5.92 -14.36
CA ILE A 114 4.64 4.87 -13.47
C ILE A 114 5.65 3.98 -14.19
N GLU A 115 5.32 3.49 -15.40
CA GLU A 115 6.22 2.62 -16.17
C GLU A 115 7.54 3.33 -16.49
N LYS A 116 7.50 4.61 -16.92
CA LYS A 116 8.71 5.41 -17.16
C LYS A 116 9.55 5.56 -15.90
N ALA A 117 8.92 5.87 -14.76
CA ALA A 117 9.64 5.99 -13.49
C ALA A 117 10.32 4.67 -13.12
N VAL A 118 9.58 3.55 -13.21
CA VAL A 118 10.12 2.21 -12.94
C VAL A 118 11.29 1.88 -13.87
N GLU A 119 11.16 2.13 -15.17
CA GLU A 119 12.22 1.86 -16.16
C GLU A 119 13.50 2.65 -15.84
N ILE A 120 13.36 3.94 -15.52
CA ILE A 120 14.49 4.78 -15.09
C ILE A 120 15.16 4.14 -13.88
N TYR A 121 14.43 3.89 -12.78
CA TYR A 121 15.03 3.38 -11.55
C TYR A 121 15.58 1.96 -11.67
N SER A 122 15.01 1.14 -12.56
CA SER A 122 15.48 -0.22 -12.85
C SER A 122 16.76 -0.23 -13.66
N SER A 123 16.97 0.78 -14.51
CA SER A 123 18.17 0.91 -15.35
C SER A 123 19.41 1.39 -14.58
N LEU A 124 19.21 2.04 -13.44
CA LEU A 124 20.32 2.53 -12.63
C LEU A 124 20.97 1.38 -11.84
N GLU A 125 22.30 1.26 -11.93
CA GLU A 125 23.06 0.22 -11.24
C GLU A 125 22.86 0.22 -9.71
N GLY A 126 22.69 -0.97 -9.13
CA GLY A 126 22.51 -1.21 -7.70
C GLY A 126 21.37 -2.18 -7.40
N SER A 127 21.47 -2.91 -6.28
CA SER A 127 20.35 -3.71 -5.77
C SER A 127 19.36 -2.78 -5.09
N ARG A 128 18.31 -2.38 -5.80
CA ARG A 128 17.25 -1.49 -5.30
C ARG A 128 15.93 -2.22 -5.42
N THR A 129 15.09 -2.11 -4.41
CA THR A 129 13.69 -2.49 -4.56
C THR A 129 12.87 -1.25 -4.92
N ILE A 130 12.04 -1.38 -5.96
CA ILE A 130 11.08 -0.36 -6.34
C ILE A 130 9.74 -0.76 -5.73
N THR A 131 9.17 0.10 -4.90
CA THR A 131 7.84 -0.10 -4.32
C THR A 131 6.86 0.88 -4.94
N ILE A 132 5.83 0.37 -5.59
CA ILE A 132 4.69 1.17 -6.05
C ILE A 132 3.62 1.10 -4.96
N MET A 133 3.21 2.26 -4.47
CA MET A 133 2.25 2.38 -3.37
C MET A 133 1.05 3.21 -3.80
N ILE A 134 -0.15 2.68 -3.61
CA ILE A 134 -1.42 3.37 -3.86
C ILE A 134 -2.11 3.59 -2.52
N ASP A 135 -2.47 4.83 -2.21
CA ASP A 135 -3.07 5.20 -0.93
C ASP A 135 -4.54 4.80 -0.76
N ASP A 136 -5.31 4.76 -1.84
CA ASP A 136 -6.72 4.35 -1.82
C ASP A 136 -7.19 3.90 -3.21
N ILE A 137 -7.48 2.59 -3.36
CA ILE A 137 -8.02 2.03 -4.61
C ILE A 137 -9.46 2.50 -4.87
N SER A 138 -10.27 2.70 -3.82
CA SER A 138 -11.68 3.06 -3.96
C SER A 138 -11.84 4.41 -4.65
N LEU A 139 -10.90 5.35 -4.44
CA LEU A 139 -10.89 6.64 -5.13
C LEU A 139 -10.47 6.57 -6.60
N ILE A 140 -9.79 5.51 -7.04
CA ILE A 140 -9.47 5.29 -8.46
C ILE A 140 -10.77 5.07 -9.25
N GLU A 141 -11.74 4.36 -8.67
CA GLU A 141 -13.04 4.17 -9.32
C GLU A 141 -13.79 5.50 -9.48
N VAL A 142 -13.69 6.39 -8.49
CA VAL A 142 -14.24 7.74 -8.58
C VAL A 142 -13.57 8.51 -9.73
N ALA A 143 -12.24 8.46 -9.83
CA ALA A 143 -11.49 9.08 -10.93
C ALA A 143 -11.82 8.47 -12.31
N ALA A 144 -12.23 7.20 -12.34
CA ALA A 144 -12.66 6.47 -13.54
C ALA A 144 -14.16 6.64 -13.86
N ASN A 145 -14.86 7.57 -13.20
CA ASN A 145 -16.30 7.82 -13.35
C ASN A 145 -17.16 6.55 -13.16
N GLY A 146 -16.78 5.69 -12.22
CA GLY A 146 -17.49 4.44 -11.91
C GLY A 146 -17.24 3.29 -12.89
N LEU A 147 -16.28 3.44 -13.81
CA LEU A 147 -15.94 2.38 -14.77
C LEU A 147 -14.94 1.39 -14.17
N SER A 148 -15.45 0.41 -13.42
CA SER A 148 -14.62 -0.57 -12.71
C SER A 148 -13.68 -1.36 -13.63
N ASN A 149 -14.01 -1.53 -14.91
CA ASN A 149 -13.13 -2.21 -15.88
C ASN A 149 -11.82 -1.46 -16.11
N HIS A 150 -11.83 -0.11 -16.18
CA HIS A 150 -10.61 0.68 -16.35
C HIS A 150 -9.72 0.60 -15.11
N VAL A 151 -10.33 0.53 -13.92
CA VAL A 151 -9.60 0.33 -12.66
C VAL A 151 -8.92 -1.04 -12.63
N LEU A 152 -9.64 -2.11 -13.01
CA LEU A 152 -9.07 -3.46 -13.08
C LEU A 152 -7.93 -3.55 -14.10
N ASP A 153 -8.11 -2.97 -15.30
CA ASP A 153 -7.07 -2.94 -16.32
C ASP A 153 -5.83 -2.16 -15.81
N PHE A 154 -6.03 -1.00 -15.17
CA PHE A 154 -4.95 -0.21 -14.57
C PHE A 154 -4.18 -0.99 -13.50
N LEU A 155 -4.89 -1.62 -12.55
CA LEU A 155 -4.29 -2.44 -11.51
C LEU A 155 -3.54 -3.63 -12.11
N HIS A 156 -4.14 -4.30 -13.09
CA HIS A 156 -3.50 -5.41 -13.80
C HIS A 156 -2.20 -4.96 -14.47
N TYR A 157 -2.20 -3.86 -15.21
CA TYR A 157 -0.99 -3.32 -15.85
C TYR A 157 0.07 -2.96 -14.82
N CYS A 158 -0.31 -2.33 -13.71
CA CYS A 158 0.58 -2.10 -12.59
C CYS A 158 1.21 -3.42 -12.11
N TYR A 159 0.40 -4.45 -11.82
CA TYR A 159 0.92 -5.75 -11.38
C TYR A 159 1.86 -6.42 -12.39
N THR A 160 1.68 -6.22 -13.70
CA THR A 160 2.63 -6.76 -14.69
C THR A 160 4.05 -6.20 -14.53
N LEU A 161 4.21 -5.01 -13.95
CA LEU A 161 5.52 -4.42 -13.63
C LEU A 161 6.28 -5.23 -12.56
N LYS A 162 5.57 -5.97 -11.69
CA LYS A 162 6.19 -6.94 -10.77
C LYS A 162 6.94 -8.01 -11.56
N ALA A 163 6.29 -8.60 -12.56
CA ALA A 163 6.89 -9.68 -13.36
C ALA A 163 8.04 -9.16 -14.24
N LYS A 164 7.93 -7.94 -14.77
CA LYS A 164 8.91 -7.33 -15.67
C LYS A 164 10.15 -6.79 -14.95
N TYR A 165 9.97 -6.14 -13.80
CA TYR A 165 11.03 -5.39 -13.10
C TYR A 165 11.28 -5.84 -11.65
N GLY A 166 10.51 -6.81 -11.13
CA GLY A 166 10.64 -7.25 -9.74
C GLY A 166 10.12 -6.25 -8.70
N CYS A 167 9.24 -5.33 -9.10
CA CYS A 167 8.68 -4.31 -8.20
C CYS A 167 7.80 -4.92 -7.09
N SER A 168 7.77 -4.27 -5.93
CA SER A 168 6.76 -4.52 -4.89
C SER A 168 5.57 -3.59 -5.07
N PHE A 169 4.39 -4.06 -4.69
CA PHE A 169 3.14 -3.33 -4.71
C PHE A 169 2.55 -3.28 -3.31
N VAL A 170 2.11 -2.10 -2.89
CA VAL A 170 1.37 -1.90 -1.64
C VAL A 170 0.13 -1.07 -1.95
N THR A 171 -1.06 -1.57 -1.66
CA THR A 171 -2.30 -0.85 -1.95
C THR A 171 -3.21 -0.87 -0.74
N LEU A 172 -3.97 0.20 -0.52
CA LEU A 172 -5.02 0.22 0.49
C LEU A 172 -6.41 0.24 -0.17
N ASN A 173 -7.33 -0.54 0.40
CA ASN A 173 -8.70 -0.70 -0.05
C ASN A 173 -9.65 -0.63 1.14
N HIS A 174 -10.71 0.16 1.01
CA HIS A 174 -11.77 0.26 2.01
C HIS A 174 -12.83 -0.85 1.77
N GLU A 175 -12.86 -1.88 2.63
CA GLU A 175 -13.70 -3.09 2.46
C GLU A 175 -15.21 -2.77 2.58
N ASP A 176 -15.57 -1.80 3.43
CA ASP A 176 -16.95 -1.50 3.77
C ASP A 176 -17.68 -0.63 2.74
N ILE A 177 -16.97 0.15 1.91
CA ILE A 177 -17.55 0.98 0.82
C ILE A 177 -18.33 0.11 -0.18
N TYR A 178 -17.88 -1.12 -0.42
CA TYR A 178 -18.43 -2.01 -1.44
C TYR A 178 -19.25 -3.17 -0.87
N SER A 179 -19.46 -3.20 0.44
CA SER A 179 -20.14 -4.30 1.16
C SER A 179 -21.61 -4.50 0.73
N SER A 180 -22.27 -3.46 0.20
CA SER A 180 -23.68 -3.49 -0.21
C SER A 180 -23.91 -3.68 -1.71
N ALA A 181 -22.87 -3.59 -2.54
CA ALA A 181 -23.01 -3.58 -4.00
C ALA A 181 -22.42 -4.85 -4.62
N ASN A 182 -22.94 -5.27 -5.78
CA ASN A 182 -22.42 -6.39 -6.60
C ASN A 182 -21.01 -6.11 -7.19
N THR A 183 -20.22 -5.24 -6.58
CA THR A 183 -18.86 -4.78 -6.95
C THR A 183 -17.76 -5.76 -6.50
N LEU A 184 -18.11 -7.04 -6.40
CA LEU A 184 -17.20 -8.18 -6.21
C LEU A 184 -15.91 -8.12 -7.08
N PRO A 185 -15.90 -7.61 -8.34
CA PRO A 185 -14.69 -7.63 -9.15
C PRO A 185 -13.53 -6.81 -8.59
N LEU A 186 -13.81 -5.66 -7.96
CA LEU A 186 -12.77 -4.73 -7.49
C LEU A 186 -12.09 -5.20 -6.20
N ILE A 187 -12.82 -5.88 -5.32
CA ILE A 187 -12.29 -6.42 -4.06
C ILE A 187 -11.54 -7.73 -4.31
N LEU A 188 -12.08 -8.61 -5.15
CA LEU A 188 -11.54 -9.97 -5.33
C LEU A 188 -10.22 -10.00 -6.11
N GLN A 189 -9.99 -9.08 -7.04
CA GLN A 189 -8.77 -9.11 -7.85
C GLN A 189 -7.50 -8.73 -7.07
N PRO A 190 -7.46 -7.61 -6.31
CA PRO A 190 -6.32 -7.30 -5.44
C PRO A 190 -6.05 -8.42 -4.44
N GLU A 191 -7.10 -8.94 -3.77
CA GLU A 191 -6.96 -10.06 -2.85
C GLU A 191 -6.37 -11.29 -3.53
N TYR A 192 -6.84 -11.66 -4.71
CA TYR A 192 -6.35 -12.83 -5.45
C TYR A 192 -4.87 -12.70 -5.81
N LEU A 193 -4.43 -11.50 -6.22
CA LEU A 193 -3.05 -11.23 -6.62
C LEU A 193 -2.11 -10.94 -5.44
N ALA A 194 -2.65 -10.70 -4.24
CA ALA A 194 -1.89 -10.40 -3.04
C ALA A 194 -1.05 -11.60 -2.57
N ASP A 195 0.22 -11.34 -2.28
CA ASP A 195 1.07 -12.28 -1.54
C ASP A 195 0.78 -12.16 -0.03
N VAL A 196 0.43 -10.96 0.44
CA VAL A 196 0.08 -10.66 1.84
C VAL A 196 -1.17 -9.76 1.88
N ILE A 197 -2.14 -10.14 2.71
CA ILE A 197 -3.32 -9.33 3.02
C ILE A 197 -3.22 -8.88 4.48
N ILE A 198 -3.42 -7.60 4.74
CA ILE A 198 -3.39 -6.99 6.07
C ILE A 198 -4.76 -6.35 6.30
N LYS A 199 -5.59 -6.94 7.17
CA LYS A 199 -6.90 -6.38 7.52
C LYS A 199 -6.81 -5.58 8.82
N ALA A 200 -7.19 -4.31 8.79
CA ALA A 200 -7.37 -3.46 9.97
C ALA A 200 -8.87 -3.41 10.30
N GLU A 201 -9.23 -3.96 11.45
CA GLU A 201 -10.63 -4.15 11.84
C GLU A 201 -10.90 -3.56 13.25
N PRO A 202 -12.13 -3.12 13.53
CA PRO A 202 -12.52 -2.71 14.86
C PRO A 202 -12.54 -3.91 15.82
N LEU A 203 -12.45 -3.63 17.12
CA LEU A 203 -12.60 -4.68 18.12
C LEU A 203 -14.05 -5.10 18.25
N ALA A 204 -14.31 -6.42 18.25
CA ALA A 204 -15.66 -6.97 18.44
C ALA A 204 -16.33 -6.57 19.77
N THR A 205 -15.56 -6.12 20.75
CA THR A 205 -16.05 -5.68 22.08
C THR A 205 -16.37 -4.18 22.15
N GLY A 206 -16.17 -3.43 21.06
CA GLY A 206 -16.37 -1.99 21.00
C GLY A 206 -15.09 -1.18 21.26
N LEU A 207 -15.25 0.11 21.53
CA LEU A 207 -14.14 1.06 21.69
C LEU A 207 -13.39 0.82 23.02
N ALA A 208 -12.06 0.81 22.96
CA ALA A 208 -11.17 0.76 24.12
C ALA A 208 -10.25 2.00 24.14
N SER A 209 -9.92 2.51 25.33
CA SER A 209 -8.99 3.66 25.48
C SER A 209 -7.58 3.34 25.02
N ASP A 210 -7.17 2.09 25.20
CA ASP A 210 -5.78 1.66 25.05
C ASP A 210 -5.54 0.81 23.80
N VAL A 211 -6.60 0.54 23.03
CA VAL A 211 -6.54 -0.29 21.82
C VAL A 211 -7.43 0.35 20.75
N HIS A 212 -6.84 0.67 19.61
CA HIS A 212 -7.55 1.32 18.51
C HIS A 212 -8.21 0.33 17.55
N GLY A 213 -7.73 -0.91 17.50
CA GLY A 213 -8.28 -1.95 16.64
C GLY A 213 -7.46 -3.24 16.68
N GLN A 214 -7.84 -4.19 15.84
CA GLN A 214 -7.09 -5.41 15.57
C GLN A 214 -6.50 -5.38 14.15
N LEU A 215 -5.36 -6.03 13.99
CA LEU A 215 -4.70 -6.23 12.70
C LEU A 215 -4.53 -7.72 12.46
N THR A 216 -5.08 -8.19 11.35
CA THR A 216 -4.99 -9.57 10.87
C THR A 216 -4.06 -9.60 9.67
N VAL A 217 -2.95 -10.32 9.75
CA VAL A 217 -2.00 -10.49 8.65
C VAL A 217 -2.12 -11.91 8.11
N LEU A 218 -2.62 -12.04 6.88
CA LEU A 218 -2.67 -13.27 6.11
C LEU A 218 -1.54 -13.25 5.09
N ASN A 219 -0.50 -14.05 5.34
CA ASN A 219 0.58 -14.27 4.40
C ASN A 219 0.29 -15.55 3.61
N LYS A 220 0.04 -15.43 2.30
CA LYS A 220 -0.33 -16.57 1.43
C LYS A 220 0.86 -17.46 1.06
N GLY A 221 2.08 -17.05 1.41
CA GLY A 221 3.31 -17.75 1.09
C GLY A 221 3.77 -17.49 -0.34
N SER A 222 5.08 -17.39 -0.54
CA SER A 222 5.67 -17.34 -1.88
C SER A 222 5.86 -18.76 -2.39
N VAL A 223 5.50 -19.02 -3.66
CA VAL A 223 5.68 -20.31 -4.35
C VAL A 223 7.17 -20.76 -4.38
N CYS A 224 8.11 -19.87 -4.05
CA CYS A 224 9.54 -20.11 -4.17
C CYS A 224 10.21 -20.79 -2.96
N ASP A 225 9.54 -20.94 -1.82
CA ASP A 225 10.13 -21.61 -0.65
C ASP A 225 9.75 -23.10 -0.64
N LEU A 226 10.65 -23.94 -1.18
CA LEU A 226 10.60 -25.40 -1.05
C LEU A 226 10.66 -25.79 0.44
N GLY A 227 9.51 -25.90 1.12
CA GLY A 227 9.42 -26.61 2.38
C GLY A 227 8.31 -26.20 3.36
N ASP A 228 7.72 -25.01 3.23
CA ASP A 228 6.68 -24.55 4.17
C ASP A 228 5.63 -23.70 3.45
N SER A 229 4.90 -24.32 2.52
CA SER A 229 3.78 -23.71 1.79
C SER A 229 2.50 -23.69 2.64
N SER A 230 2.60 -23.26 3.90
CA SER A 230 1.45 -23.02 4.77
C SER A 230 1.16 -21.52 4.81
N SER A 231 -0.06 -21.14 4.43
CA SER A 231 -0.50 -19.75 4.64
C SER A 231 -0.47 -19.46 6.14
N LYS A 232 0.20 -18.37 6.53
CA LYS A 232 0.38 -18.00 7.94
C LYS A 232 -0.55 -16.84 8.25
N VAL A 233 -1.45 -17.07 9.20
CA VAL A 233 -2.34 -16.04 9.75
C VAL A 233 -1.82 -15.61 11.10
N ARG A 234 -1.65 -14.30 11.30
CA ARG A 234 -1.24 -13.73 12.58
C ARG A 234 -2.14 -12.56 12.94
N ASN A 235 -2.67 -12.60 14.16
CA ASN A 235 -3.58 -11.59 14.67
C ASN A 235 -2.96 -10.90 15.88
N PHE A 236 -3.01 -9.58 15.89
CA PHE A 236 -2.54 -8.76 17.00
C PHE A 236 -3.36 -7.47 17.11
N HIS A 237 -3.39 -6.89 18.30
CA HIS A 237 -3.99 -5.59 18.53
C HIS A 237 -2.99 -4.49 18.23
N PHE A 238 -3.49 -3.31 17.86
CA PHE A 238 -2.65 -2.15 17.62
C PHE A 238 -3.13 -0.91 18.36
N ARG A 239 -2.16 -0.05 18.70
CA ARG A 239 -2.41 1.29 19.22
C ARG A 239 -1.52 2.29 18.47
N VAL A 240 -2.16 3.15 17.69
CA VAL A 240 -1.50 4.30 17.05
C VAL A 240 -1.22 5.38 18.10
N LYS A 241 0.05 5.76 18.26
CA LYS A 241 0.47 6.94 19.01
C LYS A 241 0.95 8.02 18.04
N GLU A 242 1.35 9.18 18.54
CA GLU A 242 1.77 10.31 17.69
C GLU A 242 2.93 10.00 16.74
N ASN A 243 3.91 9.20 17.19
CA ASN A 243 5.16 8.96 16.45
C ASN A 243 5.43 7.48 16.11
N ILE A 244 4.72 6.55 16.77
CA ILE A 244 4.96 5.10 16.71
C ILE A 244 3.61 4.37 16.78
N VAL A 245 3.55 3.19 16.17
CA VAL A 245 2.44 2.24 16.33
C VAL A 245 2.92 1.07 17.18
N ASP A 246 2.24 0.85 18.30
CA ASP A 246 2.47 -0.32 19.16
C ASP A 246 1.62 -1.48 18.65
N TYR A 247 2.21 -2.68 18.60
CA TYR A 247 1.51 -3.93 18.30
C TYR A 247 1.70 -4.91 19.47
N PHE A 248 0.65 -5.63 19.82
CA PHE A 248 0.67 -6.56 20.96
C PHE A 248 -0.34 -7.68 20.77
N TYR A 249 -0.06 -8.86 21.33
CA TYR A 249 -1.00 -9.97 21.27
C TYR A 249 -2.20 -9.74 22.19
N PRO A 250 -3.40 -10.24 21.84
CA PRO A 250 -4.56 -10.16 22.72
C PRO A 250 -4.23 -10.75 24.10
N GLY A 251 -4.61 -10.06 25.17
CA GLY A 251 -4.39 -10.51 26.55
C GLY A 251 -3.00 -10.23 27.15
N THR A 252 -2.13 -9.48 26.46
CA THR A 252 -0.78 -9.13 26.98
C THR A 252 -0.66 -7.74 27.62
N GLN A 253 -1.69 -6.88 27.54
CA GLN A 253 -1.76 -5.64 28.33
C GLN A 253 -2.67 -5.86 29.54
N THR A 254 -2.09 -5.72 30.74
CA THR A 254 -2.78 -5.50 32.02
C THR A 254 -2.56 -4.07 32.47
#